data_AF-Q4BVH3-F1
#
_entry.id   AF-Q4BVH3-F1
#
_cell.length_a   1.000
_cell.length_b   1.000
_cell.length_c   1.000
_cell.angle_alpha   90.00
_cell.angle_beta   90.00
_cell.angle_gamma   90.00
#
_symmetry.space_group_name_H-M   'P 1'
#
loop_
_entity.id
_entity.type
_entity.pdbx_description
1 polymer ?
#
loop_
_entity_poly.entity_id
_entity_poly.type
_entity_poly.pdbx_seq_one_letter_code
_entity_poly.pdbx_strand_id
1 'polypeptide(L)'
;MNSIKLHDTIALLEDVKTCQFMTKYTIILPKGQVGTVVEIYKNGEAYEVEFSDNNGQTYALVTLTSEQLICLHYEKPCLTVVN
;
A
#
# COMPACT_ATOMS: atom_id res chain seq x y z
N MET A 1 14.59 -10.33 4.11
CA MET A 1 13.61 -9.22 4.11
C MET A 1 12.28 -9.80 3.67
N ASN A 2 11.19 -9.55 4.41
CA ASN A 2 9.85 -9.96 3.97
C ASN A 2 9.51 -9.16 2.71
N SER A 3 9.38 -9.86 1.58
CA SER A 3 8.92 -9.27 0.32
C SER A 3 7.43 -8.94 0.46
N ILE A 4 7.02 -7.73 0.06
CA ILE A 4 5.61 -7.37 -0.12
C ILE A 4 5.00 -8.33 -1.16
N LYS A 5 3.83 -8.89 -0.85
CA LYS A 5 3.10 -9.85 -1.70
C LYS A 5 1.78 -9.28 -2.19
N LEU A 6 1.20 -9.97 -3.17
CA LEU A 6 -0.15 -9.67 -3.63
C LEU A 6 -1.14 -9.84 -2.47
N HIS A 7 -2.05 -8.87 -2.34
CA HIS A 7 -3.02 -8.74 -1.26
C HIS A 7 -2.45 -8.39 0.13
N ASP A 8 -1.14 -8.11 0.25
CA ASP A 8 -0.63 -7.53 1.49
C ASP A 8 -1.25 -6.15 1.71
N THR A 9 -1.62 -5.89 2.96
CA THR A 9 -1.98 -4.54 3.40
C THR A 9 -0.72 -3.76 3.71
N ILE A 10 -0.63 -2.55 3.18
CA ILE A 10 0.50 -1.64 3.35
C ILE A 10 0.04 -0.32 3.96
N ALA A 11 0.99 0.47 4.43
CA ALA A 11 0.79 1.90 4.67
C ALA A 11 1.80 2.74 3.89
N LEU A 12 1.39 3.95 3.51
CA LEU A 12 2.27 4.93 2.88
C LEU A 12 3.32 5.47 3.88
N LEU A 13 4.56 5.66 3.42
CA LEU A 13 5.64 6.28 4.21
C LEU A 13 5.77 7.80 3.99
N GLU A 14 5.01 8.36 3.05
CA GLU A 14 4.97 9.78 2.69
C GLU A 14 3.59 10.18 2.14
N ASP A 15 3.36 11.49 1.99
CA ASP A 15 2.15 12.00 1.33
C ASP A 15 2.24 11.76 -0.18
N VAL A 16 1.19 11.19 -0.78
CA VAL A 16 1.12 10.89 -2.21
C VAL A 16 0.00 11.68 -2.86
N LYS A 17 0.37 12.55 -3.82
CA LYS A 17 -0.60 13.27 -4.64
C LYS A 17 -1.04 12.38 -5.80
N THR A 18 -2.34 12.14 -5.93
CA THR A 18 -2.90 11.29 -6.99
C THR A 18 -4.27 11.80 -7.47
N CYS A 19 -4.83 11.15 -8.49
CA CYS A 19 -6.17 11.42 -8.97
C CYS A 19 -7.16 10.45 -8.31
N GLN A 20 -8.24 10.98 -7.75
CA GLN A 20 -9.35 10.15 -7.28
C GLN A 20 -9.99 9.44 -8.48
N PHE A 21 -10.15 8.13 -8.38
CA PHE A 21 -10.56 7.26 -9.48
C PHE A 21 -11.90 7.69 -10.09
N MET A 22 -12.88 8.03 -9.24
CA MET A 22 -14.25 8.37 -9.62
C MET A 22 -14.43 9.80 -10.16
N THR A 23 -13.78 10.79 -9.56
CA THR A 23 -14.03 12.22 -9.86
C THR A 23 -12.95 12.84 -10.73
N LYS A 24 -11.78 12.18 -10.86
CA LYS A 24 -10.56 12.71 -11.46
C LYS A 24 -10.00 13.96 -10.76
N TYR A 25 -10.52 14.33 -9.59
CA TYR A 25 -9.92 15.39 -8.78
C TYR A 25 -8.57 14.94 -8.24
N THR A 26 -7.65 15.90 -8.15
CA THR A 26 -6.39 15.71 -7.46
C THR A 26 -6.63 15.66 -5.95
N ILE A 27 -6.21 14.57 -5.31
CA ILE A 27 -6.28 14.34 -3.87
C ILE A 27 -4.88 14.08 -3.30
N ILE A 28 -4.74 14.20 -1.99
CA ILE A 28 -3.56 13.77 -1.26
C ILE A 28 -3.95 12.56 -0.41
N LEU A 29 -3.25 11.45 -0.63
CA LEU A 29 -3.24 10.33 0.30
C LEU A 29 -2.18 10.64 1.36
N PRO A 30 -2.56 10.82 2.63
CA PRO A 30 -1.59 11.18 3.66
C PRO A 30 -0.64 10.02 3.96
N LYS A 31 0.55 10.34 4.46
CA LYS A 31 1.43 9.36 5.10
C LYS A 31 0.67 8.54 6.13
N GLY A 32 0.88 7.23 6.11
CA GLY A 32 0.18 6.26 6.96
C GLY A 32 -1.15 5.79 6.39
N GLN A 33 -1.62 6.34 5.26
CA GLN A 33 -2.82 5.84 4.59
C GLN A 33 -2.62 4.38 4.20
N VAL A 34 -3.63 3.57 4.51
CA VAL A 34 -3.62 2.12 4.30
C VAL A 34 -4.18 1.78 2.92
N GLY A 35 -3.50 0.86 2.23
CA GLY A 35 -3.91 0.33 0.94
C GLY A 35 -3.59 -1.15 0.80
N THR A 36 -4.05 -1.76 -0.29
CA THR A 36 -3.86 -3.19 -0.59
C THR A 36 -3.10 -3.34 -1.90
N VAL A 37 -2.09 -4.20 -1.92
CA VAL A 37 -1.35 -4.51 -3.16
C VAL A 37 -2.21 -5.36 -4.08
N VAL A 38 -2.44 -4.89 -5.31
CA VAL A 38 -3.28 -5.58 -6.31
C VAL A 38 -2.52 -5.96 -7.59
N GLU A 39 -1.29 -5.48 -7.76
CA GLU A 39 -0.36 -5.95 -8.81
C GLU A 39 1.09 -5.74 -8.37
N ILE A 40 2.01 -6.59 -8.84
CA ILE A 40 3.45 -6.47 -8.59
C ILE A 40 4.18 -6.33 -9.92
N TYR A 41 4.86 -5.21 -10.11
CA TYR A 41 5.63 -4.94 -11.32
C TYR A 41 7.09 -5.31 -11.14
N LYS A 42 7.68 -5.85 -12.23
CA LYS A 42 9.12 -6.11 -12.37
C LYS A 42 9.75 -6.78 -11.14
N ASN A 43 9.13 -7.86 -10.66
CA ASN A 43 9.61 -8.62 -9.50
C ASN A 43 9.78 -7.80 -8.20
N GLY A 44 8.96 -6.76 -8.00
CA GLY A 44 8.92 -5.99 -6.75
C GLY A 44 9.60 -4.63 -6.79
N GLU A 45 9.97 -4.13 -7.98
CA GLU A 45 10.42 -2.73 -8.14
C GLU A 45 9.28 -1.73 -7.88
N ALA A 46 8.04 -2.13 -8.22
CA ALA A 46 6.85 -1.32 -7.97
C ALA A 46 5.60 -2.18 -7.73
N TYR A 47 4.60 -1.56 -7.12
CA TYR A 47 3.37 -2.21 -6.69
C TYR A 47 2.19 -1.32 -7.10
N GLU A 48 1.16 -1.90 -7.71
CA GLU A 48 -0.12 -1.21 -7.82
C GLU A 48 -0.86 -1.38 -6.50
N VAL A 49 -1.20 -0.27 -5.87
CA VAL A 49 -1.89 -0.25 -4.58
C VAL A 49 -3.29 0.33 -4.75
N GLU A 50 -4.28 -0.44 -4.33
CA GLU A 50 -5.66 -0.02 -4.20
C GLU A 50 -5.90 0.65 -2.86
N PHE A 51 -6.52 1.83 -2.90
CA PHE A 51 -7.06 2.52 -1.73
C PHE A 51 -8.59 2.53 -1.81
N SER A 52 -9.23 1.91 -0.82
CA SER A 52 -10.66 1.69 -0.76
C SER A 52 -11.26 2.26 0.53
N ASP A 53 -12.50 2.73 0.46
CA ASP A 53 -13.21 3.25 1.63
C ASP A 53 -13.76 2.12 2.53
N ASN A 54 -14.45 2.48 3.61
CA ASN A 54 -15.03 1.50 4.55
C ASN A 54 -16.14 0.63 3.95
N ASN A 55 -16.64 0.95 2.76
CA ASN A 55 -17.62 0.14 2.03
C ASN A 55 -16.94 -0.77 1.00
N GLY A 56 -15.60 -0.75 0.92
CA GLY A 56 -14.82 -1.48 -0.08
C GLY A 56 -14.82 -0.82 -1.47
N GLN A 57 -15.22 0.45 -1.58
CA GLN A 57 -15.17 1.16 -2.85
C GLN A 57 -13.78 1.74 -3.08
N THR A 58 -13.11 1.28 -4.13
CA THR A 58 -11.85 1.84 -4.62
C THR A 58 -12.04 3.32 -4.98
N TYR A 59 -11.25 4.19 -4.36
CA TYR A 59 -11.25 5.63 -4.64
C TYR A 59 -9.90 6.13 -5.18
N ALA A 60 -8.82 5.36 -5.04
CA ALA A 60 -7.55 5.62 -5.72
C ALA A 60 -6.82 4.31 -6.04
N LEU A 61 -6.06 4.32 -7.15
CA LEU A 61 -5.21 3.24 -7.58
C LEU A 61 -3.87 3.87 -7.97
N VAL A 62 -2.77 3.46 -7.34
CA VAL A 62 -1.47 4.14 -7.47
C VAL A 62 -0.34 3.14 -7.58
N THR A 63 0.51 3.31 -8.60
CA THR A 63 1.79 2.61 -8.72
C THR A 63 2.83 3.25 -7.78
N LEU A 64 3.35 2.48 -6.83
CA LEU A 64 4.28 2.93 -5.78
C LEU A 64 5.53 2.05 -5.71
N THR A 65 6.67 2.61 -5.35
CA THR A 65 7.91 1.85 -5.16
C THR A 65 7.98 1.26 -3.75
N SER A 66 8.90 0.30 -3.54
CA SER A 66 9.05 -0.35 -2.24
C SER A 66 9.41 0.60 -1.09
N GLU A 67 10.12 1.69 -1.40
CA GLU A 67 10.57 2.70 -0.45
C GLU A 67 9.43 3.60 0.06
N GLN A 68 8.30 3.62 -0.65
CA GLN A 68 7.11 4.39 -0.29
C GLN A 68 6.17 3.61 0.62
N LEU A 69 6.45 2.33 0.87
CA LEU A 69 5.52 1.38 1.49
C LEU A 69 6.12 0.73 2.74
N ILE A 70 5.26 0.48 3.72
CA ILE A 70 5.52 -0.47 4.81
C ILE A 70 4.44 -1.54 4.84
N CYS A 71 4.82 -2.81 4.80
CA CYS A 71 3.89 -3.93 4.97
C CYS A 71 3.37 -3.97 6.42
N LEU A 72 2.05 -4.11 6.59
CA LEU A 72 1.41 -4.18 7.89
C LEU A 72 1.18 -5.63 8.29
N HIS A 73 1.55 -5.96 9.53
CA HIS A 73 1.33 -7.27 10.13
C HIS A 73 0.34 -7.12 11.29
N TYR A 74 -0.86 -7.67 11.12
CA TYR A 74 -1.92 -7.62 12.14
C TYR A 74 -1.82 -8.78 13.14
N GLU A 75 -1.24 -9.90 12.71
CA GLU A 75 -1.01 -11.05 13.56
C GLU A 75 0.28 -10.90 14.35
N LYS A 76 0.34 -11.55 15.51
CA LYS A 76 1.55 -11.63 16.31
C LYS A 76 2.66 -12.29 15.45
N PRO A 77 3.80 -11.64 15.23
CA PRO A 77 4.89 -12.26 14.50
C PRO A 77 5.45 -13.45 15.29
N CYS A 78 5.95 -14.46 14.57
CA CYS A 78 6.81 -15.45 15.19
C CYS A 78 8.05 -14.74 15.75
N LEU A 79 8.22 -14.77 17.07
CA LEU A 79 9.32 -14.07 17.73
C LEU A 79 10.57 -14.95 17.68
N THR A 80 11.61 -14.49 17.00
CA THR A 80 12.93 -15.11 17.05
C THR A 80 13.71 -14.50 18.22
N VAL A 81 14.18 -15.33 19.15
CA VAL A 81 15.07 -14.89 20.23
C VAL A 81 16.43 -14.56 19.62
N VAL A 82 16.89 -13.33 19.82
CA VAL A 82 18.23 -12.89 19.42
C VAL A 82 19.13 -13.08 20.64
N ASN A 83 20.12 -13.96 20.52
CA ASN A 83 21.17 -14.17 21.54
C ASN A 83 22.30 -13.15 21.41
#